data_AF-A0A5P9FK32-F1
#
_entry.id   AF-A0A5P9FK32-F1
#
_cell.length_a   1.000
_cell.length_b   1.000
_cell.length_c   1.000
_cell.angle_alpha   90.00
_cell.angle_beta   90.00
_cell.angle_gamma   90.00
#
_symmetry.space_group_name_H-M   'P 1'
#
loop_
_entity.id
_entity.type
_entity.pdbx_description
1 polymer ?
#
loop_
_entity_poly.entity_id
_entity_poly.type
_entity_poly.pdbx_seq_one_letter_code
_entity_poly.pdbx_strand_id
1 'polypeptide(L)'
;MSAETRQTLWAMAALIAALAFAASPFLSNGFNGFEPGQFPVPQDDPAVQPAGYAFSIWGLIYLWLIAGTAFGLWRRRDEEDWAPARPWLTLSLLIGAAWIPAANVSVPLATVMIWAMLGTALMALFRVGDEDRIWQLSPVAIYAGWLTAASSVSIGLVLGGYGLLPETPAALVALVIALAVALTVQYRLHRAPEYGLTVIWALVAVILSNAQPFNIAVAGLAAIGIAAILALRGTDTE
;
A
#
# COMPACT_ATOMS: atom_id res chain seq x y z
N MET A 1 5.79 33.27 -7.97
CA MET A 1 5.12 32.63 -6.82
C MET A 1 6.15 32.46 -5.69
N SER A 2 5.85 32.90 -4.46
CA SER A 2 6.76 32.75 -3.32
C SER A 2 6.88 31.27 -2.88
N ALA A 3 7.95 30.93 -2.15
CA ALA A 3 8.14 29.58 -1.60
C ALA A 3 7.00 29.17 -0.66
N GLU A 4 6.56 30.09 0.20
CA GLU A 4 5.44 29.92 1.13
C GLU A 4 4.10 29.66 0.39
N THR A 5 3.83 30.42 -0.68
CA THR A 5 2.65 30.21 -1.52
C THR A 5 2.66 28.80 -2.12
N ARG A 6 3.83 28.37 -2.62
CA ARG A 6 4.01 27.03 -3.21
C ARG A 6 3.78 25.92 -2.19
N GLN A 7 4.29 26.05 -0.97
CA GLN A 7 4.11 25.06 0.09
C GLN A 7 2.64 24.96 0.51
N THR A 8 1.95 26.09 0.63
CA THR A 8 0.51 26.13 0.94
C THR A 8 -0.31 25.44 -0.15
N LEU A 9 -0.01 25.69 -1.43
CA LEU A 9 -0.69 25.02 -2.55
C LEU A 9 -0.49 23.50 -2.50
N TRP A 10 0.72 23.02 -2.17
CA TRP A 10 0.95 21.59 -1.99
C TRP A 10 0.23 21.00 -0.78
N ALA A 11 0.09 21.75 0.32
CA ALA A 11 -0.70 21.31 1.47
C ALA A 11 -2.19 21.16 1.10
N MET A 12 -2.74 22.14 0.38
CA MET A 12 -4.12 22.09 -0.12
C MET A 12 -4.30 20.94 -1.11
N ALA A 13 -3.38 20.77 -2.06
CA ALA A 13 -3.43 19.70 -3.06
C ALA A 13 -3.38 18.32 -2.41
N ALA A 14 -2.53 18.11 -1.39
CA ALA A 14 -2.46 16.85 -0.66
C ALA A 14 -3.77 16.52 0.05
N LEU A 15 -4.41 17.50 0.71
CA LEU A 15 -5.70 17.30 1.37
C LEU A 15 -6.81 16.99 0.34
N ILE A 16 -6.87 17.74 -0.76
CA ILE A 16 -7.86 17.49 -1.83
C ILE A 16 -7.65 16.10 -2.43
N ALA A 17 -6.41 15.70 -2.67
CA ALA A 17 -6.09 14.37 -3.19
C ALA A 17 -6.46 13.26 -2.18
N ALA A 18 -6.25 13.47 -0.88
CA ALA A 18 -6.65 12.52 0.16
C ALA A 18 -8.18 12.36 0.22
N LEU A 19 -8.93 13.46 0.14
CA LEU A 19 -10.40 13.44 0.09
C LEU A 19 -10.91 12.74 -1.18
N ALA A 20 -10.32 13.06 -2.34
CA ALA A 20 -10.68 12.41 -3.61
C ALA A 20 -10.38 10.91 -3.58
N PHE A 21 -9.24 10.51 -3.00
CA PHE A 21 -8.86 9.11 -2.85
C PHE A 21 -9.84 8.35 -1.95
N ALA A 22 -10.18 8.91 -0.79
CA ALA A 22 -11.13 8.31 0.14
C ALA A 22 -12.58 8.29 -0.38
N ALA A 23 -12.94 9.22 -1.28
CA ALA A 23 -14.25 9.24 -1.93
C ALA A 23 -14.39 8.18 -3.03
N SER A 24 -13.29 7.72 -3.62
CA SER A 24 -13.28 6.82 -4.78
C SER A 24 -14.14 5.55 -4.60
N PRO A 25 -14.10 4.81 -3.47
CA PRO A 25 -14.95 3.63 -3.28
C PRO A 25 -16.44 3.94 -3.27
N PHE A 26 -16.86 5.13 -2.82
CA PHE A 26 -18.27 5.54 -2.74
C PHE A 26 -18.81 6.09 -4.06
N LEU A 27 -17.92 6.57 -4.93
CA LEU A 27 -18.24 7.09 -6.25
C LEU A 27 -18.14 6.01 -7.34
N SER A 28 -17.78 4.78 -6.96
CA SER A 28 -17.64 3.61 -7.82
C SER A 28 -18.31 2.41 -7.17
N ASN A 29 -18.15 1.21 -7.75
CA ASN A 29 -18.78 -0.02 -7.23
C ASN A 29 -18.06 -0.61 -5.99
N GLY A 30 -17.27 0.19 -5.26
CA GLY A 30 -16.36 -0.30 -4.23
C GLY A 30 -15.21 -1.15 -4.80
N PHE A 31 -14.35 -1.68 -3.92
CA PHE A 31 -13.29 -2.64 -4.29
C PHE A 31 -12.90 -3.51 -3.09
N ASN A 32 -13.12 -4.83 -3.20
CA ASN A 32 -12.73 -5.83 -2.19
C ASN A 32 -11.79 -6.92 -2.76
N GLY A 33 -11.16 -6.62 -3.90
CA GLY A 33 -10.46 -7.60 -4.76
C GLY A 33 -10.97 -7.50 -6.19
N PHE A 34 -10.19 -8.04 -7.14
CA PHE A 34 -10.66 -8.19 -8.51
C PHE A 34 -11.71 -9.30 -8.58
N GLU A 35 -12.73 -9.12 -9.42
CA GLU A 35 -13.74 -10.16 -9.63
C GLU A 35 -13.13 -11.30 -10.47
N PRO A 36 -13.43 -12.58 -10.16
CA PRO A 36 -12.84 -13.72 -10.86
C PRO A 36 -13.00 -13.65 -12.38
N GLY A 37 -14.17 -13.19 -12.85
CA GLY A 37 -14.50 -13.09 -14.28
C GLY A 37 -13.77 -11.98 -15.05
N GLN A 38 -12.97 -11.12 -14.38
CA GLN A 38 -12.16 -10.10 -15.05
C GLN A 38 -10.91 -10.67 -15.74
N PHE A 39 -10.58 -11.93 -15.46
CA PHE A 39 -9.41 -12.61 -15.99
C PHE A 39 -9.78 -13.63 -17.08
N PRO A 40 -8.91 -13.87 -18.08
CA PRO A 40 -9.08 -14.97 -19.02
C PRO A 40 -9.18 -16.34 -18.35
N VAL A 41 -8.38 -16.56 -17.30
CA VAL A 41 -8.47 -17.70 -16.39
C VAL A 41 -9.07 -17.19 -15.08
N PRO A 42 -10.31 -17.57 -14.71
CA PRO A 42 -10.95 -17.08 -13.51
C PRO A 42 -10.10 -17.28 -12.25
N GLN A 43 -10.15 -16.32 -11.33
CA GLN A 43 -9.41 -16.32 -10.07
C GLN A 43 -10.40 -16.29 -8.90
N ASP A 44 -10.99 -17.44 -8.56
CA ASP A 44 -12.04 -17.53 -7.53
C ASP A 44 -11.49 -17.41 -6.10
N ASP A 45 -10.51 -18.23 -5.75
CA ASP A 45 -9.82 -18.22 -4.44
C ASP A 45 -8.29 -18.22 -4.62
N PRO A 46 -7.73 -17.20 -5.30
CA PRO A 46 -6.32 -17.21 -5.66
C PRO A 46 -5.44 -17.18 -4.41
N ALA A 47 -4.50 -18.14 -4.31
CA ALA A 47 -3.61 -18.30 -3.15
C ALA A 47 -2.82 -17.05 -2.75
N VAL A 48 -2.64 -16.09 -3.66
CA VAL A 48 -1.95 -14.82 -3.40
C VAL A 48 -2.83 -13.80 -2.64
N GLN A 49 -4.15 -13.92 -2.73
CA GLN A 49 -5.07 -12.91 -2.21
C GLN A 49 -5.21 -13.01 -0.69
N PRO A 50 -5.03 -11.91 0.05
CA PRO A 50 -5.27 -11.88 1.48
C PRO A 50 -6.74 -12.15 1.81
N ALA A 51 -7.00 -12.74 2.98
CA ALA A 51 -8.35 -12.91 3.49
C ALA A 51 -9.11 -11.57 3.56
N GLY A 52 -10.42 -11.61 3.27
CA GLY A 52 -11.25 -10.41 3.04
C GLY A 52 -11.25 -9.38 4.18
N TYR A 53 -11.10 -9.80 5.44
CA TYR A 53 -11.02 -8.86 6.58
C TYR A 53 -9.83 -7.90 6.46
N ALA A 54 -8.75 -8.30 5.78
CA ALA A 54 -7.53 -7.50 5.68
C ALA A 54 -7.76 -6.16 4.99
N PHE A 55 -8.74 -6.10 4.08
CA PHE A 55 -9.13 -4.89 3.36
C PHE A 55 -9.78 -3.84 4.27
N SER A 56 -10.18 -4.18 5.51
CA SER A 56 -10.67 -3.21 6.49
C SER A 56 -9.61 -2.16 6.87
N ILE A 57 -8.32 -2.44 6.63
CA ILE A 57 -7.23 -1.50 6.84
C ILE A 57 -7.37 -0.21 6.01
N TRP A 58 -8.07 -0.27 4.88
CA TRP A 58 -8.35 0.91 4.06
C TRP A 58 -9.11 1.98 4.84
N GLY A 59 -10.03 1.60 5.73
CA GLY A 59 -10.74 2.56 6.60
C GLY A 59 -9.77 3.35 7.47
N LEU A 60 -8.79 2.67 8.07
CA LEU A 60 -7.73 3.32 8.85
C LEU A 60 -6.86 4.22 7.96
N ILE A 61 -6.43 3.72 6.80
CA ILE A 61 -5.58 4.46 5.86
C ILE A 61 -6.26 5.75 5.39
N TYR A 62 -7.51 5.67 4.94
CA TYR A 62 -8.25 6.84 4.45
C TYR A 62 -8.42 7.91 5.53
N LEU A 63 -8.89 7.51 6.71
CA LEU A 63 -9.12 8.44 7.82
C LEU A 63 -7.81 9.10 8.28
N TRP A 64 -6.73 8.33 8.37
CA TRP A 64 -5.45 8.84 8.87
C TRP A 64 -4.75 9.74 7.84
N LEU A 65 -4.82 9.42 6.55
CA LEU A 65 -4.30 10.30 5.50
C LEU A 65 -5.07 11.63 5.43
N ILE A 66 -6.41 11.61 5.57
CA ILE A 66 -7.21 12.84 5.65
C ILE A 66 -6.81 13.64 6.89
N ALA A 67 -6.78 13.00 8.07
CA ALA A 67 -6.42 13.69 9.31
C ALA A 67 -5.01 14.28 9.26
N GLY A 68 -4.04 13.53 8.73
CA GLY A 68 -2.65 13.96 8.57
C GLY A 68 -2.48 15.11 7.59
N THR A 69 -3.11 15.04 6.42
CA THR A 69 -3.05 16.14 5.42
C THR A 69 -3.83 17.38 5.86
N ALA A 70 -4.95 17.21 6.59
CA ALA A 70 -5.68 18.32 7.19
C ALA A 70 -4.88 19.01 8.30
N PHE A 71 -4.24 18.23 9.18
CA PHE A 71 -3.29 18.76 10.15
C PHE A 71 -2.13 19.49 9.47
N GLY A 72 -1.56 18.89 8.42
CA GLY A 72 -0.51 19.47 7.61
C GLY A 72 -0.88 20.83 7.00
N LEU A 73 -2.13 20.99 6.56
CA LEU A 73 -2.64 22.27 6.04
C LEU A 73 -2.94 23.28 7.16
N TRP A 74 -3.46 22.84 8.30
CA TRP A 74 -3.88 23.74 9.37
C TRP A 74 -2.70 24.26 10.20
N ARG A 75 -1.78 23.35 10.58
CA ARG A 75 -0.72 23.61 11.55
C ARG A 75 0.66 23.71 10.93
N ARG A 76 0.88 23.13 9.75
CA ARG A 76 2.22 22.91 9.18
C ARG A 76 2.36 23.38 7.73
N ARG A 77 1.50 24.28 7.25
CA ARG A 77 1.39 24.61 5.80
C ARG A 77 2.67 25.17 5.19
N ASP A 78 3.44 25.90 5.97
CA ASP A 78 4.68 26.61 5.66
C ASP A 78 5.94 25.90 6.19
N GLU A 79 5.77 24.73 6.81
CA GLU A 79 6.87 24.00 7.43
C GLU A 79 7.72 23.27 6.39
N GLU A 80 9.02 23.48 6.45
CA GLU A 80 9.98 22.93 5.48
C GLU A 80 10.05 21.40 5.56
N ASP A 81 9.91 20.82 6.76
CA ASP A 81 9.94 19.37 7.01
C ASP A 81 8.77 18.62 6.33
N TRP A 82 7.68 19.33 6.07
CA TRP A 82 6.51 18.78 5.38
C TRP A 82 6.59 18.88 3.85
N ALA A 83 7.38 19.82 3.33
CA ALA A 83 7.35 20.18 1.92
C ALA A 83 7.83 19.05 0.97
N PRO A 84 8.91 18.29 1.26
CA PRO A 84 9.46 17.30 0.32
C PRO A 84 8.53 16.12 0.01
N ALA A 85 7.72 15.67 0.99
CA ALA A 85 6.83 14.51 0.83
C ALA A 85 5.53 14.84 0.08
N ARG A 86 5.00 16.06 0.25
CA ARG A 86 3.70 16.48 -0.30
C ARG A 86 3.47 16.23 -1.79
N PRO A 87 4.39 16.60 -2.72
CA PRO A 87 4.13 16.40 -4.14
C PRO A 87 4.02 14.91 -4.50
N TRP A 88 4.85 14.07 -3.89
CA TRP A 88 4.86 12.62 -4.12
C TRP A 88 3.62 11.96 -3.52
N LEU A 89 3.22 12.36 -2.31
CA LEU A 89 1.99 11.87 -1.68
C LEU A 89 0.77 12.30 -2.50
N THR A 90 0.70 13.56 -2.91
CA THR A 90 -0.39 14.09 -3.74
C THR A 90 -0.53 13.29 -5.03
N LEU A 91 0.58 13.05 -5.74
CA LEU A 91 0.57 12.25 -6.97
C LEU A 91 0.08 10.83 -6.73
N SER A 92 0.57 10.17 -5.66
CA SER A 92 0.14 8.82 -5.30
C SER A 92 -1.37 8.74 -5.05
N LEU A 93 -1.91 9.69 -4.29
CA LEU A 93 -3.34 9.74 -3.93
C LEU A 93 -4.21 10.10 -5.13
N LEU A 94 -3.75 10.95 -6.04
CA LEU A 94 -4.47 11.25 -7.29
C LEU A 94 -4.56 10.03 -8.21
N ILE A 95 -3.48 9.25 -8.35
CA ILE A 95 -3.52 7.98 -9.06
C ILE A 95 -4.49 7.03 -8.35
N GLY A 96 -4.43 6.97 -7.02
CA GLY A 96 -5.34 6.18 -6.18
C GLY A 96 -6.81 6.53 -6.35
N ALA A 97 -7.15 7.81 -6.48
CA ALA A 97 -8.52 8.26 -6.66
C ALA A 97 -9.14 7.71 -7.97
N ALA A 98 -8.33 7.56 -9.02
CA ALA A 98 -8.74 6.95 -10.29
C ALA A 98 -8.59 5.42 -10.31
N TRP A 99 -7.93 4.82 -9.32
CA TRP A 99 -7.54 3.42 -9.34
C TRP A 99 -8.73 2.47 -9.28
N ILE A 100 -9.70 2.68 -8.37
CA ILE A 100 -10.85 1.77 -8.24
C ILE A 100 -11.70 1.73 -9.52
N PRO A 101 -12.07 2.88 -10.13
CA PRO A 101 -12.73 2.87 -11.44
C PRO A 101 -11.95 2.09 -12.51
N ALA A 102 -10.62 2.23 -12.55
CA ALA A 102 -9.78 1.48 -13.47
C ALA A 102 -9.75 -0.02 -13.14
N ALA A 103 -9.70 -0.39 -11.87
CA ALA A 103 -9.68 -1.78 -11.40
C ALA A 103 -10.98 -2.52 -11.69
N ASN A 104 -12.12 -1.81 -11.69
CA ASN A 104 -13.41 -2.39 -12.06
C ASN A 104 -13.51 -2.71 -13.57
N VAL A 105 -12.66 -2.14 -14.43
CA VAL A 105 -12.73 -2.34 -15.90
C VAL A 105 -11.53 -3.08 -16.49
N SER A 106 -10.35 -2.98 -15.90
CA SER A 106 -9.13 -3.52 -16.49
C SER A 106 -8.07 -3.85 -15.43
N VAL A 107 -7.83 -5.14 -15.21
CA VAL A 107 -6.76 -5.64 -14.34
C VAL A 107 -5.38 -5.12 -14.75
N PRO A 108 -4.92 -5.18 -16.02
CA PRO A 108 -3.56 -4.75 -16.36
C PRO A 108 -3.30 -3.27 -16.07
N LEU A 109 -4.28 -2.41 -16.40
CA LEU A 109 -4.24 -0.99 -16.09
C LEU A 109 -4.12 -0.76 -14.57
N ALA A 110 -4.97 -1.43 -13.78
CA ALA A 110 -4.94 -1.32 -12.33
C ALA A 110 -3.62 -1.82 -11.72
N THR A 111 -3.04 -2.89 -12.28
CA THR A 111 -1.69 -3.36 -11.91
C THR A 111 -0.65 -2.28 -12.18
N VAL A 112 -0.61 -1.66 -13.36
CA VAL A 112 0.34 -0.57 -13.65
C VAL A 112 0.13 0.61 -12.70
N MET A 113 -1.12 0.99 -12.46
CA MET A 113 -1.45 2.12 -11.59
C MET A 113 -1.06 1.87 -10.13
N ILE A 114 -1.29 0.67 -9.58
CA ILE A 114 -0.95 0.40 -8.17
C ILE A 114 0.56 0.41 -7.94
N TRP A 115 1.35 -0.03 -8.92
CA TRP A 115 2.81 0.09 -8.89
C TRP A 115 3.27 1.55 -9.00
N ALA A 116 2.59 2.38 -9.81
CA ALA A 116 2.86 3.82 -9.86
C ALA A 116 2.49 4.52 -8.53
N MET A 117 1.37 4.11 -7.90
CA MET A 117 0.99 4.57 -6.57
C MET A 117 2.05 4.19 -5.53
N LEU A 118 2.53 2.93 -5.54
CA LEU A 118 3.55 2.45 -4.63
C LEU A 118 4.86 3.24 -4.80
N GLY A 119 5.35 3.40 -6.04
CA GLY A 119 6.58 4.14 -6.30
C GLY A 119 6.52 5.58 -5.76
N THR A 120 5.41 6.27 -6.00
CA THR A 120 5.21 7.64 -5.50
C THR A 120 4.95 7.70 -3.99
N ALA A 121 4.28 6.72 -3.40
CA ALA A 121 4.09 6.60 -1.95
C ALA A 121 5.42 6.33 -1.23
N LEU A 122 6.28 5.47 -1.77
CA LEU A 122 7.63 5.25 -1.24
C LEU A 122 8.47 6.53 -1.36
N MET A 123 8.43 7.22 -2.51
CA MET A 123 9.13 8.50 -2.67
C MET A 123 8.67 9.56 -1.67
N ALA A 124 7.39 9.57 -1.31
CA ALA A 124 6.85 10.37 -0.23
C ALA A 124 7.42 9.92 1.12
N LEU A 125 7.31 8.63 1.46
CA LEU A 125 7.76 8.05 2.73
C LEU A 125 9.25 8.32 3.00
N PHE A 126 10.12 8.14 2.01
CA PHE A 126 11.54 8.43 2.12
C PHE A 126 11.86 9.93 2.31
N ARG A 127 10.89 10.80 2.03
CA ARG A 127 10.99 12.26 2.16
C ARG A 127 10.12 12.84 3.28
N VAL A 128 9.42 11.99 4.05
CA VAL A 128 8.68 12.44 5.22
C VAL A 128 9.67 13.00 6.22
N GLY A 129 9.31 14.12 6.82
CA GLY A 129 10.02 14.72 7.92
C GLY A 129 10.08 13.86 9.19
N ASP A 130 10.76 14.33 10.23
CA ASP A 130 10.86 13.66 11.52
C ASP A 130 10.15 14.39 12.66
N GLU A 131 9.59 15.59 12.42
CA GLU A 131 8.93 16.38 13.45
C GLU A 131 7.57 15.82 13.89
N ASP A 132 6.76 15.32 12.94
CA ASP A 132 5.38 14.89 13.20
C ASP A 132 5.16 13.41 12.85
N ARG A 133 5.59 12.51 13.74
CA ARG A 133 5.41 11.07 13.54
C ARG A 133 3.95 10.69 13.29
N ILE A 134 3.04 11.07 14.19
CA ILE A 134 1.64 10.63 14.18
C ILE A 134 0.87 11.24 13.00
N TRP A 135 1.17 12.48 12.62
CA TRP A 135 0.38 13.22 11.62
C TRP A 135 0.96 13.14 10.21
N GLN A 136 2.26 12.81 10.07
CA GLN A 136 2.95 12.78 8.79
C GLN A 136 3.50 11.38 8.48
N LEU A 137 4.35 10.83 9.35
CA LEU A 137 5.10 9.60 9.09
C LEU A 137 4.21 8.35 9.14
N SER A 138 3.51 8.11 10.24
CA SER A 138 2.68 6.93 10.45
C SER A 138 1.61 6.74 9.35
N PRO A 139 0.80 7.75 8.94
CA PRO A 139 -0.20 7.54 7.89
C PRO A 139 0.43 7.20 6.53
N VAL A 140 1.54 7.83 6.16
CA VAL A 140 2.25 7.55 4.90
C VAL A 140 2.92 6.17 4.95
N ALA A 141 3.46 5.77 6.10
CA ALA A 141 4.10 4.48 6.31
C ALA A 141 3.10 3.31 6.19
N ILE A 142 1.94 3.41 6.84
CA ILE A 142 0.88 2.39 6.72
C ILE A 142 0.38 2.31 5.27
N TYR A 143 0.10 3.46 4.66
CA TYR A 143 -0.32 3.51 3.25
C TYR A 143 0.68 2.82 2.31
N ALA A 144 1.97 3.17 2.41
CA ALA A 144 3.00 2.56 1.60
C ALA A 144 3.18 1.06 1.89
N GLY A 145 3.10 0.64 3.15
CA GLY A 145 3.21 -0.77 3.53
C GLY A 145 2.09 -1.62 2.93
N TRP A 146 0.86 -1.10 2.94
CA TRP A 146 -0.27 -1.77 2.32
C TRP A 146 -0.15 -1.82 0.79
N LEU A 147 0.29 -0.71 0.16
CA LEU A 147 0.55 -0.69 -1.28
C LEU A 147 1.64 -1.66 -1.72
N THR A 148 2.66 -1.91 -0.89
CA THR A 148 3.67 -2.93 -1.19
C THR A 148 3.01 -4.30 -1.32
N ALA A 149 2.18 -4.69 -0.36
CA ALA A 149 1.46 -5.96 -0.42
C ALA A 149 0.51 -6.00 -1.62
N ALA A 150 -0.35 -4.99 -1.79
CA ALA A 150 -1.35 -4.96 -2.86
C ALA A 150 -0.73 -4.96 -4.27
N SER A 151 0.36 -4.22 -4.48
CA SER A 151 1.08 -4.21 -5.76
C SER A 151 1.69 -5.56 -6.08
N SER A 152 2.28 -6.24 -5.10
CA SER A 152 2.81 -7.58 -5.30
C SER A 152 1.71 -8.61 -5.56
N VAL A 153 0.58 -8.53 -4.84
CA VAL A 153 -0.60 -9.38 -5.07
C VAL A 153 -1.10 -9.22 -6.51
N SER A 154 -1.14 -8.00 -7.04
CA SER A 154 -1.57 -7.75 -8.43
C SER A 154 -0.72 -8.49 -9.46
N ILE A 155 0.58 -8.69 -9.21
CA ILE A 155 1.45 -9.50 -10.07
C ILE A 155 1.06 -10.97 -10.00
N GLY A 156 0.83 -11.52 -8.81
CA GLY A 156 0.39 -12.91 -8.65
C GLY A 156 -0.95 -13.17 -9.34
N LEU A 157 -1.90 -12.23 -9.22
CA LEU A 157 -3.19 -12.31 -9.89
C LEU A 157 -3.07 -12.23 -11.41
N VAL A 158 -2.19 -11.38 -11.95
CA VAL A 158 -1.93 -11.34 -13.40
C VAL A 158 -1.28 -12.65 -13.87
N LEU A 159 -0.31 -13.18 -13.13
CA LEU A 159 0.36 -14.44 -13.48
C LEU A 159 -0.61 -15.63 -13.50
N GLY A 160 -1.47 -15.74 -12.49
CA GLY A 160 -2.51 -16.77 -12.42
C GLY A 160 -3.61 -16.56 -13.45
N GLY A 161 -4.19 -15.36 -13.48
CA GLY A 161 -5.35 -15.04 -14.29
C GLY A 161 -5.11 -14.96 -15.79
N TYR A 162 -3.86 -14.80 -16.24
CA TYR A 162 -3.48 -14.95 -17.65
C TYR A 162 -2.91 -16.34 -17.99
N GLY A 163 -2.97 -17.29 -17.05
CA GLY A 163 -2.51 -18.67 -17.26
C GLY A 163 -1.00 -18.81 -17.43
N LEU A 164 -0.20 -17.84 -16.97
CA LEU A 164 1.26 -17.86 -17.07
C LEU A 164 1.88 -18.78 -16.03
N LEU A 165 1.27 -18.87 -14.85
CA LEU A 165 1.66 -19.77 -13.77
C LEU A 165 0.42 -20.35 -13.07
N PRO A 166 0.52 -21.55 -12.49
CA PRO A 166 -0.48 -22.04 -11.55
C PRO A 166 -0.54 -21.17 -10.29
N GLU A 167 -1.63 -21.29 -9.52
CA GLU A 167 -1.91 -20.42 -8.37
C GLU A 167 -0.79 -20.35 -7.32
N THR A 168 -0.30 -21.50 -6.85
CA THR A 168 0.75 -21.54 -5.82
C THR A 168 2.07 -20.91 -6.30
N PRO A 169 2.64 -21.29 -7.46
CA PRO A 169 3.81 -20.60 -8.01
C PRO A 169 3.60 -19.09 -8.22
N ALA A 170 2.43 -18.65 -8.72
CA ALA A 170 2.11 -17.24 -8.88
C ALA A 170 2.11 -16.49 -7.55
N ALA A 171 1.53 -17.09 -6.50
CA ALA A 171 1.53 -16.54 -5.15
C ALA A 171 2.94 -16.45 -4.55
N LEU A 172 3.79 -17.46 -4.77
CA LEU A 172 5.18 -17.43 -4.31
C LEU A 172 5.98 -16.32 -4.99
N VAL A 173 5.81 -16.10 -6.30
CA VAL A 173 6.45 -14.98 -7.01
C VAL A 173 6.03 -13.64 -6.39
N ALA A 174 4.72 -13.44 -6.19
CA ALA A 174 4.20 -12.23 -5.54
C ALA A 174 4.77 -12.04 -4.14
N LEU A 175 4.81 -13.08 -3.31
CA LEU A 175 5.38 -13.03 -1.96
C LEU A 175 6.87 -12.69 -1.98
N VAL A 176 7.66 -13.29 -2.86
CA VAL A 176 9.09 -12.95 -3.00
C VAL A 176 9.28 -11.47 -3.34
N ILE A 177 8.49 -10.94 -4.27
CA ILE A 177 8.53 -9.51 -4.62
C ILE A 177 8.13 -8.65 -3.41
N ALA A 178 7.04 -9.00 -2.73
CA ALA A 178 6.56 -8.26 -1.56
C ALA A 178 7.62 -8.21 -0.46
N LEU A 179 8.24 -9.35 -0.15
CA LEU A 179 9.28 -9.45 0.86
C LEU A 179 10.56 -8.73 0.46
N ALA A 180 10.99 -8.82 -0.80
CA ALA A 180 12.17 -8.10 -1.28
C ALA A 180 12.01 -6.59 -1.10
N VAL A 181 10.85 -6.04 -1.50
CA VAL A 181 10.53 -4.61 -1.33
C VAL A 181 10.38 -4.26 0.15
N ALA A 182 9.60 -5.05 0.90
CA ALA A 182 9.33 -4.79 2.31
C ALA A 182 10.59 -4.79 3.18
N LEU A 183 11.45 -5.80 3.04
CA LEU A 183 12.70 -5.90 3.78
C LEU A 183 13.66 -4.78 3.38
N THR A 184 13.75 -4.44 2.10
CA THR A 184 14.59 -3.32 1.64
C THR A 184 14.11 -1.99 2.22
N VAL A 185 12.81 -1.71 2.15
CA VAL A 185 12.25 -0.45 2.67
C VAL A 185 12.39 -0.37 4.20
N GLN A 186 12.05 -1.45 4.92
CA GLN A 186 12.18 -1.51 6.38
C GLN A 186 13.64 -1.33 6.82
N TYR A 187 14.59 -1.99 6.14
CA TYR A 187 16.03 -1.81 6.37
C TYR A 187 16.55 -0.42 5.97
N ARG A 188 15.86 0.36 5.14
CA ARG A 188 16.29 1.73 4.82
C ARG A 188 15.61 2.80 5.67
N LEU A 189 14.45 2.48 6.26
CA LEU A 189 13.60 3.41 7.02
C LEU A 189 13.28 2.86 8.41
N HIS A 190 14.32 2.54 9.20
CA HIS A 190 14.19 2.00 10.57
C HIS A 190 13.20 2.80 11.43
N ARG A 191 13.13 4.12 11.23
CA ARG A 191 12.20 5.03 11.91
C ARG A 191 10.70 4.81 11.62
N ALA A 192 10.32 3.98 10.65
CA ALA A 192 8.94 3.78 10.22
C ALA A 192 8.44 2.32 10.42
N PRO A 193 8.38 1.80 11.66
CA PRO A 193 7.85 0.48 11.95
C PRO A 193 6.40 0.29 11.45
N GLU A 194 5.58 1.32 11.37
CA GLU A 194 4.20 1.19 10.88
C GLU A 194 4.13 0.61 9.46
N TYR A 195 5.15 0.85 8.63
CA TYR A 195 5.30 0.23 7.31
C TYR A 195 5.37 -1.30 7.41
N GLY A 196 6.33 -1.83 8.17
CA GLY A 196 6.49 -3.27 8.35
C GLY A 196 5.31 -3.93 9.08
N LEU A 197 4.68 -3.24 10.04
CA LEU A 197 3.47 -3.77 10.70
C LEU A 197 2.33 -3.96 9.70
N THR A 198 2.22 -3.05 8.74
CA THR A 198 1.19 -3.12 7.70
C THR A 198 1.45 -4.25 6.71
N VAL A 199 2.71 -4.50 6.36
CA VAL A 199 3.07 -5.68 5.55
C VAL A 199 2.76 -6.97 6.33
N ILE A 200 3.10 -7.03 7.62
CA ILE A 200 2.79 -8.18 8.48
C ILE A 200 1.27 -8.43 8.53
N TRP A 201 0.45 -7.38 8.66
CA TRP A 201 -1.01 -7.48 8.60
C TRP A 201 -1.49 -8.18 7.32
N ALA A 202 -0.94 -7.81 6.17
CA ALA A 202 -1.25 -8.46 4.89
C ALA A 202 -0.77 -9.92 4.85
N LEU A 203 0.45 -10.21 5.32
CA LEU A 203 1.00 -11.57 5.34
C LEU A 203 0.20 -12.52 6.24
N VAL A 204 -0.28 -12.05 7.39
CA VAL A 204 -1.18 -12.83 8.27
C VAL A 204 -2.46 -13.19 7.52
N ALA A 205 -3.05 -12.24 6.80
CA ALA A 205 -4.24 -12.49 6.01
C ALA A 205 -4.00 -13.44 4.84
N VAL A 206 -2.81 -13.43 4.21
CA VAL A 206 -2.41 -14.43 3.20
C VAL A 206 -2.32 -15.82 3.83
N ILE A 207 -1.72 -15.95 5.01
CA ILE A 207 -1.65 -17.24 5.75
C ILE A 207 -3.06 -17.78 6.01
N LEU A 208 -3.98 -16.93 6.47
CA LEU A 208 -5.35 -17.33 6.77
C LEU A 208 -6.14 -17.72 5.51
N SER A 209 -5.93 -17.03 4.40
CA SER A 209 -6.51 -17.39 3.09
C SER A 209 -6.05 -18.78 2.61
N ASN A 210 -4.84 -19.18 3.00
CA ASN A 210 -4.21 -20.44 2.63
C ASN A 210 -4.33 -21.53 3.70
N ALA A 211 -5.25 -21.38 4.66
CA ALA A 211 -5.42 -22.32 5.76
C ALA A 211 -6.22 -23.57 5.34
N GLN A 212 -7.16 -23.46 4.39
CA GLN A 212 -8.06 -24.53 3.96
C GLN A 212 -8.39 -24.44 2.45
N PRO A 213 -7.89 -25.36 1.61
CA PRO A 213 -6.90 -26.39 1.93
C PRO A 213 -5.55 -25.76 2.34
N PHE A 214 -4.81 -26.43 3.22
CA PHE A 214 -3.57 -25.87 3.75
C PHE A 214 -2.47 -25.83 2.67
N ASN A 215 -2.06 -24.62 2.28
CA ASN A 215 -0.95 -24.39 1.37
C ASN A 215 0.33 -24.04 2.13
N ILE A 216 1.09 -25.06 2.51
CA ILE A 216 2.31 -24.92 3.32
C ILE A 216 3.38 -24.03 2.67
N ALA A 217 3.46 -24.00 1.34
CA ALA A 217 4.47 -23.21 0.63
C ALA A 217 4.20 -21.71 0.81
N VAL A 218 2.96 -21.28 0.58
CA VAL A 218 2.54 -19.89 0.71
C VAL A 218 2.54 -19.47 2.18
N ALA A 219 1.93 -20.27 3.07
CA ALA A 219 1.88 -19.98 4.50
C ALA A 219 3.28 -19.94 5.13
N GLY A 220 4.17 -20.87 4.77
CA GLY A 220 5.53 -20.94 5.25
C GLY A 220 6.38 -19.75 4.82
N LEU A 221 6.31 -19.37 3.53
CA LEU A 221 7.04 -18.19 3.03
C LEU A 221 6.54 -16.90 3.69
N ALA A 222 5.23 -16.74 3.85
CA ALA A 222 4.65 -15.59 4.54
C ALA A 222 5.11 -15.54 6.02
N ALA A 223 5.13 -16.67 6.73
CA ALA A 223 5.60 -16.75 8.11
C ALA A 223 7.11 -16.41 8.25
N ILE A 224 7.95 -16.90 7.34
CA ILE A 224 9.37 -16.52 7.26
C ILE A 224 9.51 -15.02 7.03
N GLY A 225 8.70 -14.46 6.14
CA GLY A 225 8.65 -13.03 5.87
C GLY A 225 8.31 -12.19 7.11
N ILE A 226 7.30 -12.61 7.89
CA ILE A 226 6.93 -11.97 9.16
C ILE A 226 8.12 -12.02 10.13
N ALA A 227 8.75 -13.18 10.31
CA ALA A 227 9.90 -13.33 11.20
C ALA A 227 11.07 -12.43 10.77
N ALA A 228 11.35 -12.34 9.47
CA ALA A 228 12.41 -11.48 8.94
C ALA A 228 12.13 -9.98 9.17
N ILE A 229 10.89 -9.52 8.96
CA ILE A 229 10.51 -8.12 9.22
C ILE A 229 10.61 -7.79 10.71
N LEU A 230 10.23 -8.72 11.60
CA LEU A 230 10.36 -8.54 13.05
C LEU A 230 11.82 -8.56 13.51
N ALA A 231 12.65 -9.43 12.93
CA ALA A 231 14.07 -9.52 13.26
C ALA A 231 14.82 -8.22 12.93
N LEU A 232 14.51 -7.58 11.80
CA LEU A 232 15.04 -6.26 11.44
C LEU A 232 14.73 -5.15 12.45
N ARG A 233 13.73 -5.34 13.34
CA ARG A 233 13.46 -4.39 14.43
C ARG A 233 14.19 -4.73 15.71
N GLY A 234 14.37 -6.01 16.00
CA GLY A 234 15.06 -6.44 17.21
C GLY A 234 16.51 -5.97 17.24
N THR A 235 17.11 -5.74 16.07
CA THR A 235 18.46 -5.18 15.93
C THR A 235 18.55 -3.68 16.18
N ASP A 236 17.43 -2.95 16.25
CA ASP A 236 17.40 -1.49 16.42
C ASP A 236 17.23 -1.07 17.89
N THR A 237 17.09 -2.04 18.82
CA THR A 237 16.88 -1.79 20.26
C THR A 237 18.15 -1.85 21.12
N GLU A 238 19.34 -1.86 20.50
CA GLU A 238 20.65 -1.72 21.16
C GLU A 238 21.25 -0.34 20.89
#